data_AF-A0A9P1APW5-F1
#
_entry.id   AF-A0A9P1APW5-F1
#
_cell.length_a   1.000
_cell.length_b   1.000
_cell.length_c   1.000
_cell.angle_alpha   90.00
_cell.angle_beta   90.00
_cell.angle_gamma   90.00
#
_symmetry.space_group_name_H-M   'P 1'
#
loop_
_entity.id
_entity.type
_entity.pdbx_description
1 polymer ?
#
loop_
_entity_poly.entity_id
_entity_poly.type
_entity_poly.pdbx_seq_one_letter_code
_entity_poly.pdbx_strand_id
1 'polypeptide(L)'
;MSAEQLNLSRERRRAFRAGKFPEDLITKDMIKEIVHQIECPPGTPNYKEFKVTEGMLLTNVPKNMSPPIEYCDHLVKINDVEITSKKIMQVTIYRLAKANKEHTLKFTVRRVICMEKIIEDRNIPPNASIRKKYDKNGKPNSGYYYYKIVLVYFPRSKLGINVKSYGNVVYVESTDNSWGSTTRRFLYLGDAILKIDDTEVSNLFHVQTALRNGLQQRGVVTMIVERACEQGANNYVRSVLNFQKNADPQIPQDAILTCKERLEYLNKNGFGPEPKSIYRGERKYDPDARISLEFKLGEKKPTPKNVIAKKIPAEHLNPTSMIDCPSYLKEPKKD
;
A
#
# COMPACT_ATOMS: atom_id res chain seq x y z
N MET A 1 9.91 -4.83 5.75
CA MET A 1 10.59 -3.52 5.63
C MET A 1 11.02 -3.12 7.04
N SER A 2 12.33 -3.17 7.31
CA SER A 2 12.95 -2.70 8.55
C SER A 2 12.83 -1.16 8.65
N ALA A 3 12.72 -0.63 9.87
CA ALA A 3 12.52 0.79 10.13
C ALA A 3 13.84 1.59 9.99
N GLU A 4 14.27 1.87 8.76
CA GLU A 4 15.25 2.92 8.52
C GLU A 4 14.66 4.31 8.87
N GLN A 5 15.51 5.19 9.40
CA GLN A 5 15.10 6.48 9.95
C GLN A 5 14.48 7.38 8.87
N LEU A 6 13.17 7.61 8.99
CA LEU A 6 12.38 8.54 8.18
C LEU A 6 13.06 9.92 8.05
N ASN A 7 13.33 10.38 6.83
CA ASN A 7 13.90 11.69 6.54
C ASN A 7 12.87 12.84 6.61
N LEU A 8 12.04 12.86 7.66
CA LEU A 8 11.09 13.97 7.91
C LEU A 8 11.80 15.13 8.64
N SER A 9 11.28 16.36 8.57
CA SER A 9 11.72 17.43 9.48
C SER A 9 11.56 17.01 10.94
N ARG A 10 12.39 17.51 11.86
CA ARG A 10 12.39 17.10 13.27
C ARG A 10 11.01 17.24 13.93
N GLU A 11 10.29 18.31 13.60
CA GLU A 11 8.93 18.59 14.06
C GLU A 11 7.90 17.61 13.50
N ARG A 12 7.96 17.30 12.20
CA ARG A 12 7.10 16.28 11.59
C ARG A 12 7.41 14.90 12.17
N ARG A 13 8.68 14.55 12.31
CA ARG A 13 9.13 13.32 13.01
C ARG A 13 8.52 13.25 14.42
N ARG A 14 8.45 14.36 15.15
CA ARG A 14 7.86 14.44 16.50
C ARG A 14 6.33 14.34 16.48
N ALA A 15 5.65 15.03 15.57
CA ALA A 15 4.19 14.98 15.40
C ALA A 15 3.70 13.59 14.96
N PHE A 16 4.40 12.96 14.02
CA PHE A 16 4.19 11.58 13.65
C PHE A 16 4.52 10.62 14.80
N ARG A 17 5.63 10.79 15.54
CA ARG A 17 5.89 9.93 16.72
C ARG A 17 4.83 10.06 17.82
N ALA A 18 4.31 11.26 18.03
CA ALA A 18 3.20 11.53 18.94
C ALA A 18 1.87 10.95 18.43
N GLY A 19 1.78 10.60 17.14
CA GLY A 19 0.55 10.13 16.53
C GLY A 19 -0.54 11.18 16.56
N LYS A 20 -0.17 12.43 16.28
CA LYS A 20 -1.13 13.49 15.97
C LYS A 20 -1.80 13.20 14.64
N PHE A 21 -3.10 13.46 14.56
CA PHE A 21 -3.83 13.40 13.29
C PHE A 21 -3.24 14.46 12.34
N PRO A 22 -2.83 14.10 11.12
CA PRO A 22 -2.09 15.01 10.26
C PRO A 22 -3.05 15.97 9.53
N GLU A 23 -3.66 16.88 10.28
CA GLU A 23 -4.60 17.90 9.76
C GLU A 23 -3.93 18.82 8.72
N ASP A 24 -2.62 19.07 8.85
CA ASP A 24 -1.87 19.89 7.90
C ASP A 24 -1.67 19.22 6.53
N LEU A 25 -1.82 17.89 6.46
CA LEU A 25 -1.59 17.10 5.24
C LEU A 25 -2.89 16.61 4.61
N ILE A 26 -4.00 16.66 5.35
CA ILE A 26 -5.30 16.15 4.94
C ILE A 26 -6.24 17.35 4.84
N THR A 27 -6.72 17.64 3.64
CA THR A 27 -7.71 18.70 3.43
C THR A 27 -9.04 18.32 4.09
N LYS A 28 -9.83 19.31 4.52
CA LYS A 28 -11.05 19.09 5.33
C LYS A 28 -12.09 18.19 4.63
N ASP A 29 -12.15 18.24 3.31
CA ASP A 29 -12.96 17.41 2.43
C ASP A 29 -12.58 15.91 2.46
N MET A 30 -11.35 15.60 2.84
CA MET A 30 -10.87 14.23 2.99
C MET A 30 -11.13 13.64 4.37
N ILE A 31 -11.82 14.35 5.27
CA ILE A 31 -12.13 13.88 6.63
C ILE A 31 -13.64 13.79 6.77
N LYS A 32 -14.12 12.62 7.20
CA LYS A 32 -15.53 12.44 7.56
C LYS A 32 -15.64 12.14 9.04
N GLU A 33 -16.52 12.88 9.69
CA GLU A 33 -16.95 12.56 11.05
C GLU A 33 -18.04 11.48 10.96
N ILE A 34 -17.82 10.37 11.66
CA ILE A 34 -18.67 9.20 11.65
C ILE A 34 -19.06 8.91 13.09
N VAL A 35 -20.35 8.64 13.30
CA VAL A 35 -20.88 8.22 14.59
C VAL A 35 -21.15 6.73 14.52
N HIS A 36 -20.54 5.98 15.43
CA HIS A 36 -20.76 4.54 15.59
C HIS A 36 -21.47 4.30 16.92
N GLN A 37 -22.57 3.55 16.88
CA GLN A 37 -23.26 3.07 18.07
C GLN A 37 -22.97 1.58 18.22
N ILE A 38 -22.46 1.17 19.38
CA ILE A 38 -22.08 -0.20 19.68
C ILE A 38 -22.77 -0.63 20.97
N GLU A 39 -23.57 -1.68 20.87
CA GLU A 39 -24.20 -2.31 22.02
C GLU A 39 -23.17 -3.12 22.81
N CYS A 40 -23.12 -2.89 24.11
CA CYS A 40 -22.13 -3.47 25.01
C CYS A 40 -22.83 -4.28 26.11
N PRO A 41 -22.48 -5.57 26.27
CA PRO A 41 -22.90 -6.36 27.41
C PRO A 41 -22.51 -5.74 28.76
N PRO A 42 -23.16 -6.16 29.87
CA PRO A 42 -22.80 -5.73 31.22
C PRO A 42 -21.30 -5.90 31.50
N GLY A 43 -20.67 -4.86 32.06
CA GLY A 43 -19.25 -4.92 32.45
C GLY A 43 -18.26 -4.75 31.28
N THR A 44 -18.74 -4.59 30.05
CA THR A 44 -17.90 -4.39 28.85
C THR A 44 -18.01 -2.95 28.33
N PRO A 45 -17.09 -2.47 27.48
CA PRO A 45 -15.80 -3.05 27.14
C PRO A 45 -14.73 -2.78 28.22
N ASN A 46 -13.69 -3.61 28.23
CA ASN A 46 -12.54 -3.38 29.09
C ASN A 46 -11.72 -2.19 28.59
N TYR A 47 -11.72 -1.09 29.33
CA TYR A 47 -10.98 0.14 29.00
C TYR A 47 -9.46 -0.08 28.78
N LYS A 48 -8.88 -1.17 29.31
CA LYS A 48 -7.45 -1.51 29.15
C LYS A 48 -7.11 -2.03 27.75
N GLU A 49 -8.10 -2.53 27.01
CA GLU A 49 -7.90 -3.05 25.66
C GLU A 49 -7.75 -1.93 24.63
N PHE A 50 -8.31 -0.75 24.92
CA PHE A 50 -8.16 0.45 24.10
C PHE A 50 -6.74 1.00 24.20
N LYS A 51 -6.10 1.14 23.03
CA LYS A 51 -4.81 1.82 22.91
C LYS A 51 -4.96 2.98 21.94
N VAL A 52 -4.59 4.17 22.40
CA VAL A 52 -4.57 5.39 21.59
C VAL A 52 -3.17 6.00 21.55
N THR A 53 -2.87 6.75 20.49
CA THR A 53 -1.70 7.65 20.45
C THR A 53 -1.92 8.89 21.32
N GLU A 54 -0.90 9.75 21.46
CA GLU A 54 -1.08 11.03 22.17
C GLU A 54 -2.10 11.93 21.45
N GLY A 55 -2.15 11.86 20.12
CA GLY A 55 -3.15 12.51 19.28
C GLY A 55 -4.48 11.77 19.15
N MET A 56 -4.82 10.89 20.10
CA MET A 56 -6.11 10.19 20.16
C MET A 56 -6.46 9.32 18.94
N LEU A 57 -5.46 8.83 18.20
CA LEU A 57 -5.67 7.83 17.14
C LEU A 57 -5.78 6.44 17.74
N LEU A 58 -6.81 5.71 17.35
CA LEU A 58 -7.06 4.35 17.81
C LEU A 58 -6.05 3.38 17.18
N THR A 59 -5.20 2.79 18.02
CA THR A 59 -4.20 1.80 17.61
C THR A 59 -4.60 0.38 17.97
N ASN A 60 -5.50 0.21 18.96
CA ASN A 60 -6.09 -1.06 19.32
C ASN A 60 -7.47 -0.82 19.95
N VAL A 61 -8.42 -1.69 19.63
CA VAL A 61 -9.76 -1.72 20.22
C VAL A 61 -10.15 -3.17 20.52
N PRO A 62 -11.13 -3.41 21.41
CA PRO A 62 -11.72 -4.72 21.60
C PRO A 62 -12.21 -5.33 20.28
N LYS A 63 -12.04 -6.65 20.10
CA LYS A 63 -12.38 -7.33 18.83
C LYS A 63 -13.86 -7.18 18.47
N ASN A 64 -14.75 -7.17 19.46
CA ASN A 64 -16.20 -7.00 19.28
C ASN A 64 -16.61 -5.58 18.84
N MET A 65 -15.67 -4.63 18.78
CA MET A 65 -15.91 -3.26 18.32
C MET A 65 -15.31 -2.97 16.94
N SER A 66 -14.68 -3.97 16.34
CA SER A 66 -14.01 -3.90 15.03
C SER A 66 -14.51 -5.04 14.13
N PRO A 67 -15.27 -4.76 13.06
CA PRO A 67 -15.89 -3.46 12.69
C PRO A 67 -16.97 -3.02 13.72
N PRO A 68 -17.35 -1.73 13.81
CA PRO A 68 -17.18 -0.67 12.81
C PRO A 68 -16.01 0.30 13.05
N ILE A 69 -15.39 0.29 14.22
CA ILE A 69 -14.22 1.14 14.51
C ILE A 69 -13.01 0.56 13.76
N GLU A 70 -12.14 1.43 13.25
CA GLU A 70 -10.98 1.05 12.46
C GLU A 70 -9.66 1.62 13.01
N TYR A 71 -8.56 1.05 12.53
CA TYR A 71 -7.22 1.52 12.87
C TYR A 71 -7.00 2.94 12.37
N CYS A 72 -6.42 3.76 13.25
CA CYS A 72 -6.15 5.18 13.06
C CYS A 72 -7.37 6.07 12.84
N ASP A 73 -8.55 5.62 13.26
CA ASP A 73 -9.65 6.51 13.53
C ASP A 73 -9.27 7.49 14.64
N HIS A 74 -9.52 8.78 14.40
CA HIS A 74 -9.29 9.82 15.39
C HIS A 74 -10.51 9.92 16.31
N LEU A 75 -10.33 9.57 17.57
CA LEU A 75 -11.39 9.59 18.56
C LEU A 75 -11.69 11.02 19.04
N VAL A 76 -12.92 11.49 18.82
CA VAL A 76 -13.35 12.84 19.21
C VAL A 76 -14.27 12.81 20.43
N LYS A 77 -15.30 11.94 20.42
CA LYS A 77 -16.28 11.85 21.52
C LYS A 77 -16.67 10.43 21.87
N ILE A 78 -17.04 10.21 23.13
CA ILE A 78 -17.73 9.00 23.61
C ILE A 78 -18.97 9.44 24.40
N ASN A 79 -20.16 8.99 23.99
CA ASN A 79 -21.44 9.37 24.61
C ASN A 79 -21.56 10.87 24.83
N ASP A 80 -21.23 11.64 23.77
CA ASP A 80 -21.25 13.10 23.73
C ASP A 80 -20.21 13.81 24.64
N VAL A 81 -19.39 13.05 25.38
CA VAL A 81 -18.23 13.58 26.13
C VAL A 81 -17.04 13.70 25.20
N GLU A 82 -16.45 14.90 25.14
CA GLU A 82 -15.24 15.17 24.37
C GLU A 82 -14.01 14.48 24.99
N ILE A 83 -13.25 13.78 24.14
CA ILE A 83 -12.09 13.00 24.55
C ILE A 83 -10.81 13.67 24.07
N THR A 84 -10.22 14.50 24.92
CA THR A 84 -8.95 15.19 24.65
C THR A 84 -7.73 14.43 25.14
N SER A 85 -7.91 13.40 25.99
CA SER A 85 -6.80 12.62 26.53
C SER A 85 -7.17 11.16 26.80
N LYS A 86 -6.14 10.30 26.80
CA LYS A 86 -6.26 8.89 27.16
C LYS A 86 -6.88 8.68 28.55
N LYS A 87 -6.57 9.54 29.52
CA LYS A 87 -7.11 9.43 30.89
C LYS A 87 -8.63 9.66 30.89
N ILE A 88 -9.09 10.68 30.17
CA ILE A 88 -10.53 10.96 30.02
C ILE A 88 -11.22 9.79 29.34
N MET A 89 -10.66 9.28 28.24
CA MET A 89 -11.18 8.10 27.54
C MET A 89 -11.37 6.90 28.49
N GLN A 90 -10.33 6.55 29.25
CA GLN A 90 -10.35 5.42 30.16
C GLN A 90 -11.37 5.60 31.28
N VAL A 91 -11.47 6.80 31.85
CA VAL A 91 -12.45 7.11 32.90
C VAL A 91 -13.87 7.02 32.36
N THR A 92 -14.15 7.55 31.16
CA THR A 92 -15.47 7.51 30.53
C THR A 92 -15.91 6.06 30.29
N ILE A 93 -15.04 5.23 29.70
CA ILE A 93 -15.33 3.82 29.45
C ILE A 93 -15.47 3.05 30.77
N TYR A 94 -14.58 3.29 31.74
CA TYR A 94 -14.62 2.61 33.04
C TYR A 94 -15.91 2.91 33.82
N ARG A 95 -16.38 4.16 33.82
CA ARG A 95 -17.63 4.54 34.51
C ARG A 95 -18.84 3.80 33.93
N LEU A 96 -18.88 3.65 32.61
CA LEU A 96 -19.96 2.95 31.92
C LEU A 96 -19.90 1.44 32.18
N ALA A 97 -18.72 0.83 32.05
CA ALA A 97 -18.51 -0.58 32.35
C ALA A 97 -18.80 -0.91 33.83
N LYS A 98 -18.41 -0.05 34.77
CA LYS A 98 -18.62 -0.24 36.22
C LYS A 98 -20.10 -0.31 36.60
N ALA A 99 -20.98 0.35 35.84
CA ALA A 99 -22.43 0.27 36.07
C ALA A 99 -22.96 -1.17 35.93
N ASN A 100 -22.22 -2.05 35.26
CA ASN A 100 -22.53 -3.47 35.07
C ASN A 100 -23.95 -3.71 34.54
N LYS A 101 -24.39 -2.84 33.62
CA LYS A 101 -25.65 -2.93 32.90
C LYS A 101 -25.37 -2.94 31.41
N GLU A 102 -26.30 -3.48 30.63
CA GLU A 102 -26.31 -3.28 29.19
C GLU A 102 -26.36 -1.79 28.87
N HIS A 103 -25.53 -1.36 27.93
CA HIS A 103 -25.46 0.03 27.53
C HIS A 103 -24.98 0.17 26.10
N THR A 104 -25.27 1.32 25.51
CA THR A 104 -24.78 1.69 24.18
C THR A 104 -23.61 2.65 24.31
N LEU A 105 -22.54 2.39 23.57
CA LEU A 105 -21.43 3.31 23.38
C LEU A 105 -21.53 3.99 22.02
N LYS A 106 -21.69 5.31 22.04
CA LYS A 106 -21.68 6.20 20.88
C LYS A 106 -20.29 6.80 20.72
N PHE A 107 -19.50 6.24 19.80
CA PHE A 107 -18.20 6.78 19.40
C PHE A 107 -18.39 7.80 18.27
N THR A 108 -17.83 9.00 18.43
CA THR A 108 -17.69 9.96 17.33
C THR A 108 -16.23 9.98 16.91
N VAL A 109 -15.95 9.54 15.68
CA VAL A 109 -14.60 9.43 15.14
C VAL A 109 -14.46 10.25 13.86
N ARG A 110 -13.27 10.82 13.65
CA ARG A 110 -12.87 11.39 12.37
C ARG A 110 -12.05 10.35 11.61
N ARG A 111 -12.52 9.97 10.43
CA ARG A 111 -11.87 9.01 9.54
C ARG A 111 -11.48 9.71 8.25
N VAL A 112 -10.28 9.40 7.75
CA VAL A 112 -9.81 9.90 6.46
C VAL A 112 -10.50 9.12 5.34
N ILE A 113 -11.25 9.81 4.48
CA ILE A 113 -11.73 9.29 3.22
C ILE A 113 -10.61 9.43 2.21
N CYS A 114 -10.17 8.29 1.69
CA CYS A 114 -8.97 8.19 0.88
C CYS A 114 -9.24 7.58 -0.49
N MET A 115 -10.48 7.54 -0.97
CA MET A 115 -10.80 6.94 -2.27
C MET A 115 -11.86 7.76 -3.00
N GLU A 116 -11.53 8.14 -4.24
CA GLU A 116 -12.42 8.85 -5.14
C GLU A 116 -12.43 8.14 -6.49
N LYS A 117 -13.62 7.90 -7.05
CA LYS A 117 -13.73 7.38 -8.42
C LYS A 117 -13.40 8.51 -9.40
N ILE A 118 -12.47 8.26 -10.30
CA ILE A 118 -12.16 9.19 -11.39
C ILE A 118 -13.23 9.02 -12.46
N ILE A 119 -14.05 10.06 -12.65
CA ILE A 119 -15.13 10.07 -13.64
C ILE A 119 -14.63 10.69 -14.96
N GLU A 120 -13.76 11.71 -14.86
CA GLU A 120 -13.27 12.43 -16.03
C GLU A 120 -12.05 11.74 -16.65
N ASP A 121 -12.16 11.37 -17.93
CA ASP A 121 -11.09 10.65 -18.63
C ASP A 121 -9.77 11.40 -18.67
N ARG A 122 -9.78 12.74 -18.65
CA ARG A 122 -8.57 13.59 -18.68
C ARG A 122 -7.61 13.31 -17.51
N ASN A 123 -8.15 12.91 -16.36
CA ASN A 123 -7.38 12.65 -15.13
C ASN A 123 -6.83 11.22 -15.07
N ILE A 124 -7.20 10.38 -16.03
CA ILE A 124 -6.71 9.00 -16.12
C ILE A 124 -5.29 9.01 -16.73
N PRO A 125 -4.31 8.30 -16.12
CA PRO A 125 -2.94 8.22 -16.64
C PRO A 125 -2.85 7.63 -18.07
N PRO A 126 -1.88 8.06 -18.90
CA PRO A 126 -1.61 7.50 -20.23
C PRO A 126 -1.41 5.99 -20.27
N ASN A 127 -0.85 5.39 -19.22
CA ASN A 127 -0.60 3.95 -19.12
C ASN A 127 -1.84 3.11 -18.74
N ALA A 128 -3.00 3.75 -18.53
CA ALA A 128 -4.29 3.09 -18.30
C ALA A 128 -4.79 2.29 -19.50
N SER A 129 -5.59 1.26 -19.25
CA SER A 129 -6.07 0.35 -20.31
C SER A 129 -7.01 1.04 -21.30
N ILE A 130 -7.84 1.97 -20.82
CA ILE A 130 -8.76 2.75 -21.67
C ILE A 130 -8.02 3.63 -22.70
N ARG A 131 -6.77 4.01 -22.40
CA ARG A 131 -5.95 4.86 -23.28
C ARG A 131 -5.06 4.05 -24.23
N LYS A 132 -4.91 2.75 -24.00
CA LYS A 132 -4.12 1.87 -24.85
C LYS A 132 -4.97 1.43 -26.04
N LYS A 133 -4.48 1.70 -27.26
CA LYS A 133 -5.12 1.21 -28.49
C LYS A 133 -4.96 -0.30 -28.67
N TYR A 134 -3.80 -0.84 -28.28
CA TYR A 134 -3.47 -2.25 -28.40
C TYR A 134 -2.50 -2.65 -27.28
N ASP A 135 -2.87 -3.64 -26.47
CA ASP A 135 -1.96 -4.24 -25.49
C ASP A 135 -1.41 -5.56 -26.06
N LYS A 136 -0.07 -5.63 -26.21
CA LYS A 136 0.62 -6.83 -26.69
C LYS A 136 0.39 -8.05 -25.80
N ASN A 137 -0.02 -7.83 -24.54
CA ASN A 137 -0.30 -8.89 -23.57
C ASN A 137 -1.76 -9.35 -23.60
N GLY A 138 -2.59 -8.85 -24.52
CA GLY A 138 -4.00 -9.25 -24.63
C GLY A 138 -4.89 -8.73 -23.50
N LYS A 139 -4.47 -7.64 -22.83
CA LYS A 139 -5.28 -6.97 -21.83
C LYS A 139 -6.48 -6.29 -22.51
N PRO A 140 -7.72 -6.50 -22.03
CA PRO A 140 -8.88 -5.76 -22.50
C PRO A 140 -8.71 -4.24 -22.33
N ASN A 141 -9.27 -3.46 -23.25
CA ASN A 141 -9.17 -1.99 -23.20
C ASN A 141 -10.36 -1.37 -22.45
N SER A 142 -11.41 -2.16 -22.19
CA SER A 142 -12.64 -1.76 -21.51
C SER A 142 -12.89 -2.60 -20.25
N GLY A 143 -13.88 -2.19 -19.44
CA GLY A 143 -14.31 -2.94 -18.27
C GLY A 143 -13.54 -2.66 -16.99
N TYR A 144 -12.93 -1.48 -16.89
CA TYR A 144 -12.17 -1.02 -15.73
C TYR A 144 -12.73 0.28 -15.18
N TYR A 145 -12.69 0.44 -13.84
CA TYR A 145 -12.89 1.71 -13.16
C TYR A 145 -11.58 2.22 -12.59
N TYR A 146 -11.44 3.55 -12.54
CA TYR A 146 -10.24 4.21 -12.05
C TYR A 146 -10.54 4.91 -10.74
N TYR A 147 -9.64 4.74 -9.78
CA TYR A 147 -9.77 5.31 -8.45
C TYR A 147 -8.50 6.07 -8.09
N LYS A 148 -8.67 7.29 -7.58
CA LYS A 148 -7.64 8.04 -6.89
C LYS A 148 -7.68 7.63 -5.43
N ILE A 149 -6.58 7.10 -4.92
CA ILE A 149 -6.43 6.68 -3.54
C ILE A 149 -5.38 7.54 -2.85
N VAL A 150 -5.64 8.03 -1.65
CA VAL A 150 -4.67 8.77 -0.86
C VAL A 150 -4.26 7.98 0.38
N LEU A 151 -3.06 7.42 0.36
CA LEU A 151 -2.50 6.73 1.51
C LEU A 151 -1.82 7.72 2.45
N VAL A 152 -2.29 7.75 3.70
CA VAL A 152 -1.67 8.52 4.77
C VAL A 152 -0.85 7.57 5.64
N TYR A 153 0.42 7.90 5.85
CA TYR A 153 1.28 7.16 6.76
C TYR A 153 0.88 7.46 8.20
N PHE A 154 0.33 6.45 8.89
CA PHE A 154 0.12 6.55 10.32
C PHE A 154 1.29 5.94 11.11
N PRO A 155 1.61 6.47 12.28
CA PRO A 155 2.69 5.95 13.09
C PRO A 155 2.39 4.53 13.57
N ARG A 156 3.38 3.65 13.43
CA ARG A 156 3.27 2.20 13.69
C ARG A 156 2.34 1.45 12.73
N SER A 157 1.84 2.13 11.70
CA SER A 157 1.10 1.47 10.63
C SER A 157 2.03 0.63 9.78
N LYS A 158 1.46 -0.43 9.20
CA LYS A 158 2.08 -1.19 8.13
C LYS A 158 1.41 -0.79 6.84
N LEU A 159 2.18 -0.69 5.77
CA LEU A 159 1.60 -0.49 4.45
C LEU A 159 0.73 -1.70 4.10
N GLY A 160 1.26 -2.92 4.27
CA GLY A 160 0.46 -4.14 4.19
C GLY A 160 0.04 -4.52 2.76
N ILE A 161 0.90 -4.26 1.77
CA ILE A 161 0.64 -4.58 0.37
C ILE A 161 1.73 -5.50 -0.18
N ASN A 162 1.33 -6.49 -0.94
CA ASN A 162 2.19 -7.28 -1.80
C ASN A 162 1.77 -7.06 -3.26
N VAL A 163 2.76 -6.94 -4.13
CA VAL A 163 2.56 -6.53 -5.51
C VAL A 163 3.35 -7.42 -6.47
N LYS A 164 2.78 -7.64 -7.64
CA LYS A 164 3.32 -8.48 -8.71
C LYS A 164 3.40 -7.68 -9.99
N SER A 165 4.48 -7.86 -10.75
CA SER A 165 4.64 -7.20 -12.06
C SER A 165 4.29 -8.15 -13.19
N TYR A 166 3.52 -7.67 -14.16
CA TYR A 166 3.16 -8.39 -15.37
C TYR A 166 2.89 -7.39 -16.51
N GLY A 167 3.45 -7.63 -17.69
CA GLY A 167 3.16 -6.80 -18.87
C GLY A 167 3.44 -5.30 -18.68
N ASN A 168 4.52 -4.93 -17.98
CA ASN A 168 4.86 -3.54 -17.62
C ASN A 168 3.78 -2.82 -16.79
N VAL A 169 2.99 -3.58 -16.03
CA VAL A 169 2.01 -3.08 -15.07
C VAL A 169 2.23 -3.80 -13.74
N VAL A 170 1.97 -3.10 -12.63
CA VAL A 170 2.09 -3.65 -11.29
C VAL A 170 0.70 -3.87 -10.70
N TYR A 171 0.41 -5.10 -10.31
CA TYR A 171 -0.86 -5.54 -9.75
C TYR A 171 -0.72 -5.83 -8.26
N VAL A 172 -1.79 -5.58 -7.50
CA VAL A 172 -1.88 -5.98 -6.10
C VAL A 172 -2.12 -7.48 -6.03
N GLU A 173 -1.14 -8.23 -5.51
CA GLU A 173 -1.23 -9.69 -5.39
C GLU A 173 -1.90 -10.11 -4.09
N SER A 174 -1.57 -9.42 -2.99
CA SER A 174 -2.22 -9.64 -1.70
C SER A 174 -2.16 -8.40 -0.82
N THR A 175 -3.13 -8.29 0.07
CA THR A 175 -3.17 -7.27 1.10
C THR A 175 -3.10 -7.92 2.48
N ASP A 176 -2.33 -7.33 3.39
CA ASP A 176 -2.37 -7.67 4.79
C ASP A 176 -3.69 -7.18 5.37
N ASN A 177 -4.53 -8.11 5.82
CA ASN A 177 -5.81 -7.81 6.44
C ASN A 177 -5.70 -7.60 7.96
N SER A 178 -4.48 -7.55 8.51
CA SER A 178 -4.26 -7.20 9.91
C SER A 178 -4.76 -5.79 10.24
N TRP A 179 -5.12 -5.56 11.50
CA TRP A 179 -5.65 -4.27 11.99
C TRP A 179 -4.74 -3.08 11.66
N GLY A 180 -3.42 -3.26 11.72
CA GLY A 180 -2.45 -2.18 11.48
C GLY A 180 -2.15 -1.89 10.01
N SER A 181 -2.85 -2.53 9.07
CA SER A 181 -2.63 -2.36 7.63
C SER A 181 -3.40 -1.16 7.07
N THR A 182 -2.67 -0.22 6.47
CA THR A 182 -3.26 1.01 5.92
C THR A 182 -3.95 0.76 4.58
N THR A 183 -3.45 -0.19 3.79
CA THR A 183 -4.01 -0.46 2.45
C THR A 183 -5.22 -1.37 2.47
N ARG A 184 -5.52 -2.03 3.61
CA ARG A 184 -6.65 -2.96 3.75
C ARG A 184 -7.99 -2.40 3.25
N ARG A 185 -8.19 -1.09 3.36
CA ARG A 185 -9.46 -0.41 3.03
C ARG A 185 -9.54 0.08 1.59
N PHE A 186 -8.40 0.25 0.95
CA PHE A 186 -8.33 1.02 -0.29
C PHE A 186 -7.95 0.18 -1.49
N LEU A 187 -7.14 -0.86 -1.27
CA LEU A 187 -6.65 -1.72 -2.32
C LEU A 187 -7.28 -3.10 -2.23
N TYR A 188 -7.68 -3.61 -3.38
CA TYR A 188 -8.19 -4.97 -3.54
C TYR A 188 -7.23 -5.82 -4.36
N LEU A 189 -7.40 -7.13 -4.23
CA LEU A 189 -6.70 -8.12 -5.04
C LEU A 189 -6.93 -7.83 -6.52
N GLY A 190 -5.83 -7.71 -7.27
CA GLY A 190 -5.88 -7.47 -8.71
C GLY A 190 -5.99 -6.00 -9.13
N ASP A 191 -6.07 -5.05 -8.20
CA ASP A 191 -5.96 -3.62 -8.54
C ASP A 191 -4.60 -3.36 -9.23
N ALA A 192 -4.63 -2.68 -10.38
CA ALA A 192 -3.42 -2.28 -11.10
C ALA A 192 -3.00 -0.87 -10.66
N ILE A 193 -1.77 -0.72 -10.19
CA ILE A 193 -1.21 0.58 -9.81
C ILE A 193 -0.66 1.23 -11.08
N LEU A 194 -1.23 2.38 -11.45
CA LEU A 194 -0.87 3.10 -12.68
C LEU A 194 0.07 4.27 -12.43
N LYS A 195 -0.22 5.04 -11.37
CA LYS A 195 0.53 6.26 -11.04
C LYS A 195 0.66 6.39 -9.53
N ILE A 196 1.82 6.83 -9.06
CA ILE A 196 2.07 7.18 -7.67
C ILE A 196 2.60 8.61 -7.63
N ASP A 197 1.84 9.49 -6.99
CA ASP A 197 1.99 10.94 -7.01
C ASP A 197 2.10 11.44 -8.46
N ASP A 198 3.25 12.00 -8.83
CA ASP A 198 3.50 12.49 -10.19
C ASP A 198 4.17 11.47 -11.11
N THR A 199 4.53 10.29 -10.59
CA THR A 199 5.32 9.28 -11.29
C THR A 199 4.45 8.15 -11.82
N GLU A 200 4.47 7.94 -13.14
CA GLU A 200 3.88 6.76 -13.75
C GLU A 200 4.70 5.51 -13.41
N VAL A 201 4.00 4.43 -13.07
CA VAL A 201 4.65 3.19 -12.64
C VAL A 201 4.43 2.08 -13.66
N SER A 202 5.52 1.41 -13.99
CA SER A 202 5.55 0.26 -14.90
C SER A 202 6.20 -0.97 -14.26
N ASN A 203 7.10 -0.74 -13.30
CA ASN A 203 7.94 -1.77 -12.70
C ASN A 203 7.82 -1.78 -11.17
N LEU A 204 8.08 -2.95 -10.59
CA LEU A 204 8.07 -3.15 -9.14
C LEU A 204 9.02 -2.18 -8.41
N PHE A 205 10.20 -1.95 -8.98
CA PHE A 205 11.20 -1.04 -8.41
C PHE A 205 10.68 0.40 -8.34
N HIS A 206 9.98 0.88 -9.37
CA HIS A 206 9.42 2.24 -9.37
C HIS A 206 8.33 2.38 -8.31
N VAL A 207 7.44 1.38 -8.19
CA VAL A 207 6.39 1.37 -7.15
C VAL A 207 7.00 1.40 -5.75
N GLN A 208 7.98 0.55 -5.48
CA GLN A 208 8.62 0.49 -4.16
C GLN A 208 9.34 1.79 -3.80
N THR A 209 10.09 2.36 -4.75
CA THR A 209 10.82 3.60 -4.55
C THR A 209 9.88 4.79 -4.41
N ALA A 210 8.84 4.91 -5.23
CA ALA A 210 7.86 5.99 -5.16
C ALA A 210 7.06 5.96 -3.85
N LEU A 211 6.56 4.78 -3.45
CA LEU A 211 5.87 4.62 -2.16
C LEU A 211 6.78 4.93 -0.98
N ARG A 212 8.02 4.43 -1.01
CA ARG A 212 9.00 4.69 0.05
C ARG A 212 9.28 6.19 0.14
N ASN A 213 9.66 6.83 -0.96
CA ASN A 213 10.02 8.24 -0.96
C ASN A 213 8.82 9.11 -0.55
N GLY A 214 7.64 8.88 -1.11
CA GLY A 214 6.45 9.66 -0.79
C GLY A 214 6.02 9.52 0.67
N LEU A 215 5.93 8.29 1.20
CA LEU A 215 5.56 8.08 2.61
C LEU A 215 6.66 8.55 3.57
N GLN A 216 7.94 8.44 3.21
CA GLN A 216 9.04 8.87 4.07
C GLN A 216 9.26 10.38 4.08
N GLN A 217 9.03 11.08 2.97
CA GLN A 217 9.28 12.53 2.83
C GLN A 217 8.04 13.36 3.15
N ARG A 218 6.88 12.97 2.63
CA ARG A 218 5.62 13.71 2.79
C ARG A 218 4.71 13.12 3.86
N GLY A 219 4.80 11.82 4.11
CA GLY A 219 3.87 11.11 4.99
C GLY A 219 2.50 10.86 4.33
N VAL A 220 2.32 11.28 3.08
CA VAL A 220 1.12 11.06 2.28
C VAL A 220 1.55 10.71 0.86
N VAL A 221 0.83 9.78 0.26
CA VAL A 221 1.01 9.35 -1.13
C VAL A 221 -0.34 9.26 -1.80
N THR A 222 -0.47 9.90 -2.96
CA THR A 222 -1.60 9.70 -3.85
C THR A 222 -1.25 8.60 -4.84
N MET A 223 -2.17 7.70 -5.13
CA MET A 223 -2.02 6.70 -6.18
C MET A 223 -3.27 6.66 -7.05
N ILE A 224 -3.07 6.36 -8.32
CA ILE A 224 -4.17 6.06 -9.23
C ILE A 224 -4.13 4.58 -9.51
N VAL A 225 -5.24 3.91 -9.19
CA VAL A 225 -5.41 2.49 -9.43
C VAL A 225 -6.51 2.24 -10.44
N GLU A 226 -6.35 1.17 -11.19
CA GLU A 226 -7.32 0.64 -12.12
C GLU A 226 -7.86 -0.68 -11.57
N ARG A 227 -9.18 -0.77 -11.46
CA ARG A 227 -9.91 -1.91 -10.90
C ARG A 227 -10.73 -2.57 -11.99
N ALA A 228 -10.57 -3.88 -12.13
CA ALA A 228 -11.40 -4.67 -13.04
C ALA A 228 -12.84 -4.76 -12.51
N CYS A 229 -13.82 -4.58 -13.39
CA CYS A 229 -15.23 -4.62 -13.04
C CYS A 229 -16.00 -5.59 -13.92
N GLU A 230 -15.74 -5.59 -15.22
CA GLU A 230 -16.38 -6.51 -16.16
C GLU A 230 -15.71 -7.89 -16.15
N GLN A 231 -16.47 -8.91 -16.58
CA GLN A 231 -16.01 -10.30 -16.58
C GLN A 231 -14.72 -10.51 -17.39
N GLY A 232 -14.60 -9.87 -18.57
CA GLY A 232 -13.40 -9.97 -19.42
C GLY A 232 -12.15 -9.43 -18.71
N ALA A 233 -12.27 -8.24 -18.12
CA ALA A 233 -11.21 -7.61 -17.33
C ALA A 233 -10.83 -8.46 -16.09
N ASN A 234 -11.83 -9.00 -15.38
CA ASN A 234 -11.62 -9.87 -14.21
C ASN A 234 -10.90 -11.17 -14.58
N ASN A 235 -11.28 -11.81 -15.69
CA ASN A 235 -10.62 -13.03 -16.16
C ASN A 235 -9.16 -12.79 -16.50
N TYR A 236 -8.85 -11.65 -17.14
CA TYR A 236 -7.48 -11.24 -17.42
C TYR A 236 -6.69 -11.00 -16.12
N VAL A 237 -7.23 -10.23 -15.16
CA VAL A 237 -6.53 -9.99 -13.89
C VAL A 237 -6.27 -11.30 -13.13
N ARG A 238 -7.21 -12.25 -13.16
CA ARG A 238 -7.01 -13.59 -12.59
C ARG A 238 -5.88 -14.36 -13.28
N SER A 239 -5.78 -14.31 -14.61
CA SER A 239 -4.69 -14.98 -15.32
C SER A 239 -3.34 -14.37 -14.94
N VAL A 240 -3.27 -13.05 -14.79
CA VAL A 240 -2.08 -12.33 -14.31
C VAL A 240 -1.70 -12.73 -12.89
N LEU A 241 -2.65 -12.80 -11.96
CA LEU A 241 -2.38 -13.20 -10.57
C LEU A 241 -1.91 -14.65 -10.47
N ASN A 242 -2.38 -15.54 -11.34
CA ASN A 242 -1.95 -16.93 -11.40
C ASN A 242 -0.65 -17.15 -12.20
N PHE A 243 -0.24 -16.19 -13.02
CA PHE A 243 0.95 -16.31 -13.86
C PHE A 243 2.22 -16.55 -13.04
N GLN A 244 2.94 -17.64 -13.28
CA GLN A 244 4.25 -17.86 -12.69
C GLN A 244 5.29 -17.69 -13.78
N LYS A 245 6.37 -16.98 -13.47
CA LYS A 245 7.53 -16.97 -14.37
C LYS A 245 8.06 -18.39 -14.41
N ASN A 246 8.17 -18.96 -15.61
CA ASN A 246 8.88 -20.21 -15.79
C ASN A 246 10.29 -20.03 -15.23
N ALA A 247 10.81 -21.07 -14.57
CA ALA A 247 12.20 -21.07 -14.15
C ALA A 247 13.07 -20.80 -15.38
N ASP A 248 14.01 -19.86 -15.25
CA ASP A 248 14.96 -19.62 -16.33
C ASP A 248 15.64 -20.96 -16.68
N PRO A 249 15.81 -21.27 -17.98
CA PRO A 249 16.50 -22.48 -18.37
C PRO A 249 17.90 -22.49 -17.72
N GLN A 250 18.32 -23.68 -17.27
CA GLN A 250 19.66 -23.82 -16.72
C GLN A 250 20.69 -23.42 -17.77
N ILE A 251 21.68 -22.62 -17.36
CA ILE A 251 22.80 -22.28 -18.22
C ILE A 251 23.53 -23.60 -18.56
N PRO A 252 23.79 -23.88 -19.84
CA PRO A 252 24.57 -25.04 -20.26
C PRO A 252 25.92 -25.14 -19.53
N GLN A 253 26.32 -26.36 -19.16
CA GLN A 253 27.49 -26.59 -18.32
C GLN A 253 28.81 -26.17 -19.00
N ASP A 254 28.88 -26.34 -20.31
CA ASP A 254 29.97 -25.87 -21.18
C ASP A 254 30.13 -24.35 -21.10
N ALA A 255 29.04 -23.58 -21.22
CA ALA A 255 29.07 -22.12 -21.10
C ALA A 255 29.58 -21.68 -19.71
N ILE A 256 29.16 -22.39 -18.64
CA ILE A 256 29.66 -22.12 -17.27
C ILE A 256 31.17 -22.39 -17.18
N LEU A 257 31.65 -23.51 -17.74
CA LEU A 257 33.07 -23.88 -17.72
C LEU A 257 33.90 -22.85 -18.50
N THR A 258 33.51 -22.51 -19.73
CA THR A 258 34.20 -21.51 -20.54
C THR A 258 34.24 -20.14 -19.85
N CYS A 259 33.13 -19.71 -19.24
CA CYS A 259 33.12 -18.45 -18.47
C CYS A 259 34.06 -18.50 -17.27
N LYS A 260 34.12 -19.64 -16.54
CA LYS A 260 35.03 -19.81 -15.40
C LYS A 260 36.49 -19.79 -15.83
N GLU A 261 36.86 -20.59 -16.83
CA GLU A 261 38.21 -20.64 -17.38
C GLU A 261 38.65 -19.27 -17.89
N ARG A 262 37.76 -18.55 -18.58
CA ARG A 262 38.04 -17.21 -19.07
C ARG A 262 38.21 -16.20 -17.94
N LEU A 263 37.39 -16.28 -16.89
CA LEU A 263 37.48 -15.40 -15.73
C LEU A 263 38.77 -15.67 -14.92
N GLU A 264 39.17 -16.93 -14.75
CA GLU A 264 40.45 -17.29 -14.14
C GLU A 264 41.65 -16.80 -14.95
N TYR A 265 41.60 -16.94 -16.28
CA TYR A 265 42.60 -16.40 -17.18
C TYR A 265 42.71 -14.87 -17.04
N LEU A 266 41.59 -14.15 -17.03
CA LEU A 266 41.56 -12.68 -16.91
C LEU A 266 42.03 -12.21 -15.53
N ASN A 267 41.71 -12.94 -14.46
CA ASN A 267 42.21 -12.62 -13.13
C ASN A 267 43.73 -12.78 -13.00
N LYS A 268 44.34 -13.73 -13.72
CA LYS A 268 45.79 -13.95 -13.71
C LYS A 268 46.55 -13.02 -14.66
N ASN A 269 45.99 -12.77 -15.84
CA ASN A 269 46.68 -12.04 -16.93
C ASN A 269 46.21 -10.59 -17.08
N GLY A 270 45.31 -10.14 -16.20
CA GLY A 270 44.64 -8.85 -16.29
C GLY A 270 43.48 -8.86 -17.28
N PHE A 271 42.49 -8.01 -17.02
CA PHE A 271 41.55 -7.62 -18.07
C PHE A 271 42.36 -6.82 -19.08
N GLY A 272 42.51 -7.35 -20.30
CA GLY A 272 43.21 -6.64 -21.37
C GLY A 272 42.64 -5.24 -21.61
N PRO A 273 43.24 -4.45 -22.51
CA PRO A 273 42.73 -3.12 -22.81
C PRO A 273 41.26 -3.19 -23.19
N GLU A 274 40.45 -2.29 -22.60
CA GLU A 274 39.01 -2.24 -22.83
C GLU A 274 38.77 -2.17 -24.35
N PRO A 275 37.98 -3.11 -24.92
CA PRO A 275 37.81 -3.17 -26.36
C PRO A 275 37.24 -1.83 -26.84
N LYS A 276 37.86 -1.27 -27.88
CA LYS A 276 37.35 -0.05 -28.51
C LYS A 276 35.90 -0.31 -28.91
N SER A 277 34.99 0.48 -28.35
CA SER A 277 33.57 0.39 -28.65
C SER A 277 33.35 0.39 -30.16
N ILE A 278 32.59 -0.60 -30.64
CA ILE A 278 32.15 -0.65 -32.04
C ILE A 278 31.09 0.42 -32.34
N TYR A 279 30.52 1.05 -31.30
CA TYR A 279 29.61 2.18 -31.45
C TYR A 279 30.41 3.45 -31.71
N ARG A 280 30.47 3.86 -32.99
CA ARG A 280 30.96 5.18 -33.41
C ARG A 280 29.93 6.25 -33.05
N GLY A 281 29.91 6.65 -31.79
CA GLY A 281 29.17 7.84 -31.33
C GLY A 281 30.10 8.70 -30.50
N GLU A 282 30.36 9.92 -30.93
CA GLU A 282 31.19 10.89 -30.22
C GLU A 282 30.62 11.14 -28.83
N ARG A 283 31.23 10.56 -27.81
CA ARG A 283 31.12 11.07 -26.43
C ARG A 283 32.51 11.29 -25.91
N LYS A 284 32.81 12.56 -25.58
CA LYS A 284 34.00 12.95 -24.83
C LYS A 284 33.96 12.18 -23.50
N TYR A 285 34.92 11.27 -23.33
CA TYR A 285 35.11 10.50 -22.12
C TYR A 285 35.70 11.43 -21.04
N ASP A 286 35.00 11.58 -19.92
CA ASP A 286 35.49 12.25 -18.72
C ASP A 286 36.05 11.20 -17.76
N PRO A 287 37.39 11.16 -17.55
CA PRO A 287 38.05 10.10 -16.78
C PRO A 287 37.70 10.07 -15.29
N ASP A 288 37.08 11.12 -14.73
CA ASP A 288 36.80 11.24 -13.30
C ASP A 288 35.42 10.66 -12.87
N ALA A 289 34.60 10.19 -13.80
CA ALA A 289 33.27 9.62 -13.49
C ALA A 289 33.30 8.14 -13.03
N ARG A 290 34.40 7.67 -12.41
CA ARG A 290 34.47 6.32 -11.85
C ARG A 290 33.70 6.25 -10.53
N ILE A 291 32.44 5.82 -10.61
CA ILE A 291 31.69 5.32 -9.45
C ILE A 291 32.27 3.94 -9.09
N SER A 292 33.10 3.89 -8.06
CA SER A 292 33.60 2.66 -7.45
C SER A 292 32.47 1.95 -6.67
N LEU A 293 31.88 0.92 -7.27
CA LEU A 293 31.05 -0.06 -6.56
C LEU A 293 31.98 -1.12 -5.96
N GLU A 294 32.49 -0.87 -4.75
CA GLU A 294 33.14 -1.91 -3.96
C GLU A 294 32.09 -2.93 -3.48
N PHE A 295 32.01 -4.07 -4.14
CA PHE A 295 31.33 -5.25 -3.59
C PHE A 295 32.26 -5.94 -2.59
N LYS A 296 31.97 -5.81 -1.29
CA LYS A 296 32.65 -6.59 -0.25
C LYS A 296 32.23 -8.06 -0.36
N LEU A 297 33.19 -8.90 -0.70
CA LEU A 297 33.06 -10.36 -0.78
C LEU A 297 32.86 -10.92 0.65
N GLY A 298 31.65 -11.36 1.00
CA GLY A 298 31.40 -11.94 2.33
C GLY A 298 29.95 -12.30 2.70
N GLU A 299 28.93 -11.84 1.96
CA GLU A 299 27.55 -12.17 2.32
C GLU A 299 27.04 -13.47 1.66
N LYS A 300 26.63 -14.42 2.50
CA LYS A 300 26.07 -15.72 2.11
C LYS A 300 24.88 -15.56 1.16
N LYS A 301 24.88 -16.33 0.07
CA LYS A 301 23.71 -16.51 -0.81
C LYS A 301 22.48 -16.92 0.02
N PRO A 302 21.33 -16.23 -0.07
CA PRO A 302 20.09 -16.74 0.50
C PRO A 302 19.60 -17.94 -0.32
N THR A 303 19.46 -19.09 0.33
CA THR A 303 18.80 -20.27 -0.22
C THR A 303 17.31 -19.98 -0.49
N PRO A 304 16.73 -20.50 -1.59
CA PRO A 304 15.30 -20.33 -1.86
C PRO A 304 14.49 -21.13 -0.83
N LYS A 305 13.75 -20.43 0.03
CA LYS A 305 12.74 -21.05 0.89
C LYS A 305 11.55 -21.45 0.03
N ASN A 306 11.14 -22.70 0.16
CA ASN A 306 9.95 -23.32 -0.44
C ASN A 306 8.76 -22.35 -0.51
N VAL A 307 8.39 -21.96 -1.73
CA VAL A 307 7.15 -21.22 -2.01
C VAL A 307 6.01 -22.24 -1.99
N ILE A 308 5.32 -22.32 -0.86
CA ILE A 308 4.09 -23.11 -0.75
C ILE A 308 3.02 -22.38 -1.55
N ALA A 309 2.60 -22.97 -2.67
CA ALA A 309 1.49 -22.50 -3.48
C ALA A 309 0.20 -22.53 -2.64
N LYS A 310 -0.26 -21.37 -2.17
CA LYS A 310 -1.59 -21.25 -1.58
C LYS A 310 -2.59 -21.05 -2.73
N LYS A 311 -3.38 -22.08 -3.02
CA LYS A 311 -4.61 -21.93 -3.81
C LYS A 311 -5.51 -20.92 -3.07
N ILE A 312 -5.83 -19.82 -3.73
CA ILE A 312 -6.77 -18.81 -3.20
C ILE A 312 -8.19 -19.29 -3.56
N PRO A 313 -9.06 -19.59 -2.58
CA PRO A 313 -10.46 -19.93 -2.83
C PRO A 313 -11.21 -18.78 -3.51
N ALA A 314 -12.18 -19.11 -4.38
CA ALA A 314 -12.96 -18.14 -5.16
C ALA A 314 -13.74 -17.11 -4.31
N GLU A 315 -14.02 -17.46 -3.06
CA GLU A 315 -14.79 -16.68 -2.08
C GLU A 315 -14.07 -15.41 -1.61
N HIS A 316 -12.75 -15.33 -1.80
CA HIS A 316 -11.94 -14.16 -1.45
C HIS A 316 -11.82 -13.13 -2.58
N LEU A 317 -12.34 -13.43 -3.78
CA LEU A 317 -12.27 -12.55 -4.95
C LEU A 317 -13.46 -11.59 -5.05
N ASN A 318 -14.41 -11.66 -4.14
CA ASN A 318 -15.42 -10.65 -3.83
C ASN A 318 -16.28 -11.17 -2.68
N PRO A 319 -16.33 -10.52 -1.50
CA PRO A 319 -17.39 -10.82 -0.58
C PRO A 319 -18.69 -10.28 -1.20
N THR A 320 -19.70 -11.13 -1.30
CA THR A 320 -21.11 -10.81 -1.55
C THR A 320 -21.67 -9.78 -0.56
N SER A 321 -20.89 -9.34 0.43
CA SER A 321 -21.18 -8.21 1.34
C SER A 321 -21.22 -6.83 0.66
N MET A 322 -21.13 -6.77 -0.67
CA MET A 322 -21.22 -5.54 -1.47
C MET A 322 -22.65 -5.19 -1.90
N ILE A 323 -23.68 -5.94 -1.49
CA ILE A 323 -25.07 -5.47 -1.62
C ILE A 323 -25.33 -4.28 -0.67
N ASP A 324 -24.61 -4.21 0.46
CA ASP A 324 -24.79 -3.17 1.47
C ASP A 324 -23.61 -2.18 1.56
N CYS A 325 -22.86 -1.98 0.47
CA CYS A 325 -21.99 -0.81 0.37
C CYS A 325 -22.82 0.37 -0.13
N PRO A 326 -23.29 1.29 0.73
CA PRO A 326 -23.99 2.49 0.29
C PRO A 326 -23.15 3.24 -0.74
N SER A 327 -23.65 3.27 -1.98
CA SER A 327 -23.22 4.18 -3.03
C SER A 327 -23.52 5.59 -2.56
N TYR A 328 -22.56 6.24 -1.89
CA TYR A 328 -22.75 7.61 -1.37
C TYR A 328 -22.62 8.70 -2.45
N LEU A 329 -23.16 8.45 -3.64
CA LEU A 329 -23.38 9.49 -4.63
C LEU A 329 -24.77 10.06 -4.39
N LYS A 330 -24.83 11.26 -3.80
CA LYS A 330 -25.97 12.13 -4.09
C LYS A 330 -25.87 12.45 -5.57
N GLU A 331 -26.78 11.91 -6.37
CA GLU A 331 -26.99 12.42 -7.71
C GLU A 331 -27.21 13.94 -7.60
N PRO A 332 -26.56 14.76 -8.45
CA PRO A 332 -26.89 16.16 -8.50
C PRO A 332 -28.36 16.27 -8.89
N LYS A 333 -29.15 16.94 -8.04
CA LYS A 333 -30.49 17.37 -8.43
C LYS A 333 -30.34 18.19 -9.70
N LYS A 334 -30.93 17.72 -10.78
CA LYS A 334 -31.17 18.54 -11.97
C LYS A 334 -32.27 19.51 -11.57
N ASP A 335 -31.89 20.77 -11.40
CA ASP A 335 -32.83 21.89 -11.48
C ASP A 335 -33.21 22.14 -12.94
#